data_AF-A0A2E3DI91-F1
#
_entry.id   AF-A0A2E3DI91-F1
#
_cell.length_a   1.000
_cell.length_b   1.000
_cell.length_c   1.000
_cell.angle_alpha   90.00
_cell.angle_beta   90.00
_cell.angle_gamma   90.00
#
_symmetry.space_group_name_H-M   'P 1'
#
loop_
_entity.id
_entity.type
_entity.pdbx_description
1 polymer ?
#
loop_
_entity_poly.entity_id
_entity_poly.type
_entity_poly.pdbx_seq_one_letter_code
_entity_poly.pdbx_strand_id
1 'polypeptide(L)'
;MSNTYQQTKSIEDLQASLLRLNKIGISSTPTATLELMLENLESDMDDLATQAFELEAEARERFEQGDLGIFKRVRERSRLLASETNELEGLRDRVIDAIEYNYMTARLARLLGGMWAVNALQIFIMVLIFLVLGLLAYDTLAPTKWGYFIVGDHQYLVSDYSSESAAWQDVVEQFAIEGVDYQEFKEQERPAWLESQSIFWIDVVCCTFFMLEFVVRLFCSRSKRWYWRNYWIDFVTSIPIPGEAQLSRFGRIARIGRFARLLRFSRVLRVMRVFLMLWRGMDKLQDAMDVKLMKRSLKWGLIVMVIGGIAVYYTESALVGDENDVKTLGGGMWWSFTTVVTGGFGDIHNPITIVGRILTVVLIITGMILVGVFTATLTSLYVGEESEELQRYQEDMNARLDRIEVIISEYTSTNRGEPDAEA
;
A
#
# COMPACT_ATOMS: atom_id res chain seq x y z
N MET A 1 2.04 -58.91 17.98
CA MET A 1 2.94 -58.09 17.14
C MET A 1 2.08 -57.05 16.44
N SER A 2 1.91 -55.86 17.03
CA SER A 2 1.14 -54.77 16.43
C SER A 2 2.03 -54.02 15.45
N ASN A 3 1.62 -54.03 14.19
CA ASN A 3 2.33 -53.36 13.10
C ASN A 3 2.07 -51.84 13.22
N THR A 4 3.04 -51.11 13.78
CA THR A 4 3.03 -49.65 13.79
C THR A 4 3.31 -49.17 12.37
N TYR A 5 2.24 -48.92 11.60
CA TYR A 5 2.36 -48.20 10.34
C TYR A 5 2.85 -46.78 10.65
N GLN A 6 4.12 -46.52 10.36
CA GLN A 6 4.64 -45.15 10.23
C GLN A 6 3.86 -44.48 9.11
N GLN A 7 2.95 -43.59 9.47
CA GLN A 7 2.23 -42.73 8.55
C GLN A 7 3.26 -41.79 7.89
N THR A 8 3.70 -42.15 6.69
CA THR A 8 4.54 -41.31 5.84
C THR A 8 3.73 -40.08 5.47
N LYS A 9 3.99 -38.96 6.16
CA LYS A 9 3.37 -37.66 5.85
C LYS A 9 3.64 -37.30 4.39
N SER A 10 2.57 -37.04 3.65
CA SER A 10 2.60 -36.67 2.23
C SER A 10 3.28 -35.30 2.04
N ILE A 11 3.81 -35.03 0.84
CA ILE A 11 4.25 -33.68 0.46
C ILE A 11 3.09 -32.68 0.56
N GLU A 12 1.86 -33.13 0.30
CA GLU A 12 0.64 -32.34 0.50
C GLU A 12 0.37 -32.05 1.97
N ASP A 13 0.62 -33.02 2.88
CA ASP A 13 0.49 -32.81 4.33
C ASP A 13 1.51 -31.80 4.86
N LEU A 14 2.72 -31.83 4.30
CA LEU A 14 3.77 -30.86 4.59
C LEU A 14 3.38 -29.46 4.11
N GLN A 15 2.90 -29.34 2.86
CA GLN A 15 2.43 -28.06 2.30
C GLN A 15 1.24 -27.50 3.07
N ALA A 16 0.24 -28.33 3.40
CA ALA A 16 -0.91 -27.94 4.21
C ALA A 16 -0.51 -27.55 5.65
N SER A 17 0.51 -28.18 6.22
CA SER A 17 1.03 -27.81 7.56
C SER A 17 1.83 -26.49 7.52
N LEU A 18 2.64 -26.28 6.48
CA LEU A 18 3.39 -25.04 6.26
C LEU A 18 2.45 -23.85 5.96
N LEU A 19 1.38 -24.09 5.21
CA LEU A 19 0.31 -23.12 4.95
C LEU A 19 -0.47 -22.77 6.23
N ARG A 20 -0.84 -23.78 7.03
CA ARG A 20 -1.46 -23.57 8.35
C ARG A 20 -0.57 -22.77 9.31
N LEU A 21 0.74 -23.00 9.28
CA LEU A 21 1.72 -22.22 10.06
C LEU A 21 1.80 -20.76 9.58
N ASN A 22 1.70 -20.52 8.27
CA ASN A 22 1.72 -19.18 7.69
C ASN A 22 0.44 -18.36 8.03
N LYS A 23 -0.68 -19.05 8.30
CA LYS A 23 -1.95 -18.42 8.74
C LYS A 23 -2.02 -18.06 10.22
N ILE A 24 -1.03 -18.43 11.04
CA ILE A 24 -0.93 -17.93 12.42
C ILE A 24 -0.45 -16.48 12.34
N GLY A 25 -1.36 -15.58 11.97
CA GLY A 25 -1.09 -14.16 11.85
C GLY A 25 -0.70 -13.60 13.21
N ILE A 26 0.52 -13.07 13.29
CA ILE A 26 1.12 -12.43 14.47
C ILE A 26 0.15 -11.42 15.11
N SER A 27 -0.69 -10.76 14.31
CA SER A 27 -1.69 -9.77 14.74
C SER A 27 -2.84 -10.32 15.60
N SER A 28 -3.19 -11.60 15.45
CA SER A 28 -4.29 -12.25 16.19
C SER A 28 -3.83 -13.01 17.44
N THR A 29 -2.51 -13.12 17.61
CA THR A 29 -1.88 -13.90 18.67
C THR A 29 -1.97 -13.14 20.00
N PRO A 30 -2.32 -13.81 21.12
CA PRO A 30 -2.32 -13.20 22.44
C PRO A 30 -0.94 -12.61 22.79
N THR A 31 -0.94 -11.46 23.47
CA THR A 31 0.29 -10.74 23.82
C THR A 31 1.31 -11.61 24.56
N ALA A 32 0.87 -12.48 25.47
CA ALA A 32 1.76 -13.38 26.21
C ALA A 32 2.47 -14.39 25.29
N THR A 33 1.80 -14.89 24.26
CA THR A 33 2.39 -15.80 23.28
C THR A 33 3.37 -15.04 22.38
N LEU A 34 3.09 -13.80 22.02
CA LEU A 34 4.01 -12.96 21.26
C LEU A 34 5.28 -12.63 22.04
N GLU A 35 5.17 -12.37 23.35
CA GLU A 35 6.33 -12.14 24.22
C GLU A 35 7.22 -13.39 24.31
N LEU A 36 6.63 -14.58 24.45
CA LEU A 36 7.37 -15.86 24.39
C LEU A 36 8.02 -16.09 23.01
N MET A 37 7.33 -15.75 21.93
CA MET A 37 7.90 -15.83 20.58
C MET A 37 9.09 -14.87 20.42
N LEU A 38 8.99 -13.66 20.98
CA LEU A 38 10.10 -12.70 20.96
C LEU A 38 11.31 -13.20 21.75
N GLU A 39 11.09 -13.77 22.94
CA GLU A 39 12.17 -14.36 23.75
C GLU A 39 12.88 -15.50 23.02
N ASN A 40 12.12 -16.41 22.38
CA ASN A 40 12.70 -17.47 21.56
C ASN A 40 13.46 -16.92 20.34
N LEU A 41 12.91 -15.91 19.65
CA LEU A 41 13.57 -15.26 18.51
C LEU A 41 14.89 -14.58 18.92
N GLU A 42 14.93 -13.92 20.08
CA GLU A 42 16.15 -13.30 20.60
C GLU A 42 17.20 -14.38 20.92
N SER A 43 16.78 -15.52 21.49
CA SER A 43 17.68 -16.67 21.70
C SER A 43 18.23 -17.24 20.39
N ASP A 44 17.39 -17.43 19.37
CA ASP A 44 17.81 -17.95 18.07
C ASP A 44 18.80 -16.98 17.38
N MET A 45 18.61 -15.67 17.54
CA MET A 45 19.53 -14.66 17.04
C MET A 45 20.90 -14.70 17.74
N ASP A 46 20.94 -14.93 19.06
CA ASP A 46 22.18 -15.10 19.82
C ASP A 46 22.93 -16.37 19.41
N ASP A 47 22.22 -17.46 19.12
CA ASP A 47 22.80 -18.69 18.58
C ASP A 47 23.42 -18.47 17.19
N LEU A 48 22.76 -17.73 16.31
CA LEU A 48 23.32 -17.37 14.99
C LEU A 48 24.55 -16.46 15.11
N ALA A 49 24.54 -15.52 16.06
CA ALA A 49 25.69 -14.66 16.33
C ALA A 49 26.90 -15.50 16.79
N THR A 50 26.66 -16.49 17.64
CA THR A 50 27.69 -17.44 18.10
C THR A 50 28.23 -18.26 16.93
N GLN A 51 27.37 -18.81 16.07
CA GLN A 51 27.79 -19.55 14.87
C GLN A 51 28.60 -18.67 13.89
N ALA A 52 28.24 -17.39 13.74
CA ALA A 52 28.98 -16.46 12.91
C ALA A 52 30.38 -16.18 13.47
N PHE A 53 30.50 -16.05 14.80
CA PHE A 53 31.78 -15.87 15.48
C PHE A 53 32.69 -17.10 15.35
N GLU A 54 32.14 -18.30 15.52
CA GLU A 54 32.87 -19.56 15.30
C GLU A 54 33.35 -19.70 13.85
N LEU A 55 32.49 -19.37 12.88
CA LEU A 55 32.85 -19.39 11.45
C LEU A 55 33.96 -18.38 11.13
N GLU A 56 33.95 -17.20 11.76
CA GLU A 56 35.02 -16.22 11.61
C GLU A 56 36.34 -16.74 12.19
N ALA A 57 36.30 -17.35 13.37
CA ALA A 57 37.48 -17.93 14.02
C ALA A 57 38.08 -19.07 13.17
N GLU A 58 37.25 -20.01 12.68
CA GLU A 58 37.70 -21.10 11.80
C GLU A 58 38.30 -20.53 10.50
N ALA A 59 37.65 -19.52 9.91
CA ALA A 59 38.15 -18.88 8.70
C ALA A 59 39.53 -18.26 8.93
N ARG A 60 39.72 -17.50 10.01
CA ARG A 60 41.01 -16.87 10.36
C ARG A 60 42.12 -17.91 10.50
N GLU A 61 41.88 -18.98 11.26
CA GLU A 61 42.87 -20.05 11.49
C GLU A 61 43.27 -20.76 10.17
N ARG A 62 42.29 -21.13 9.34
CA ARG A 62 42.51 -21.84 8.08
C ARG A 62 43.16 -20.97 7.00
N PHE A 63 42.88 -19.66 7.02
CA PHE A 63 43.52 -18.70 6.10
C PHE A 63 45.00 -18.51 6.40
N GLU A 64 45.38 -18.50 7.68
CA GLU A 64 46.80 -18.49 8.07
C GLU A 64 47.54 -19.75 7.58
N GLN A 65 46.84 -20.87 7.45
CA GLN A 65 47.37 -22.13 6.92
C GLN A 65 47.39 -22.21 5.38
N GLY A 66 46.85 -21.20 4.66
CA GLY A 66 46.88 -21.13 3.20
C GLY A 66 45.89 -22.04 2.46
N ASP A 67 44.86 -22.56 3.12
CA ASP A 67 43.85 -23.43 2.49
C ASP A 67 42.84 -22.62 1.65
N LEU A 68 43.02 -22.61 0.31
CA LEU A 68 42.12 -21.93 -0.64
C LEU A 68 40.73 -22.59 -0.73
N GLY A 69 40.58 -23.87 -0.35
CA GLY A 69 39.31 -24.61 -0.42
C GLY A 69 38.30 -24.13 0.63
N ILE A 70 38.76 -23.56 1.73
CA ILE A 70 37.90 -23.03 2.81
C ILE A 70 37.08 -21.82 2.33
N PHE A 71 37.60 -21.04 1.39
CA PHE A 71 37.01 -19.76 0.97
C PHE A 71 35.58 -19.94 0.43
N LYS A 72 35.35 -20.99 -0.36
CA LYS A 72 34.02 -21.29 -0.92
C LYS A 72 33.03 -21.67 0.19
N ARG A 73 33.44 -22.52 1.15
CA ARG A 73 32.60 -22.95 2.28
C ARG A 73 32.26 -21.79 3.22
N VAL A 74 33.25 -21.00 3.62
CA VAL A 74 33.05 -19.83 4.49
C VAL A 74 32.09 -18.85 3.81
N ARG A 75 32.26 -18.58 2.52
CA ARG A 75 31.38 -17.68 1.78
C ARG A 75 29.94 -18.21 1.66
N GLU A 76 29.78 -19.51 1.45
CA GLU A 76 28.46 -20.14 1.38
C GLU A 76 27.75 -20.11 2.74
N ARG A 77 28.45 -20.49 3.82
CA ARG A 77 27.90 -20.50 5.17
C ARG A 77 27.63 -19.09 5.71
N SER A 78 28.52 -18.13 5.43
CA SER A 78 28.30 -16.71 5.73
C SER A 78 27.05 -16.16 5.04
N ARG A 79 26.79 -16.56 3.77
CA ARG A 79 25.57 -16.17 3.05
C ARG A 79 24.31 -16.79 3.65
N LEU A 80 24.38 -18.04 4.09
CA LEU A 80 23.25 -18.71 4.76
C LEU A 80 22.94 -18.02 6.09
N LEU A 81 23.94 -17.84 6.96
CA LEU A 81 23.80 -17.12 8.23
C LEU A 81 23.24 -15.71 8.00
N ALA A 82 23.78 -14.95 7.04
CA ALA A 82 23.27 -13.62 6.72
C ALA A 82 21.83 -13.62 6.20
N SER A 83 21.40 -14.66 5.46
CA SER A 83 20.02 -14.79 5.01
C SER A 83 19.09 -15.06 6.20
N GLU A 84 19.48 -15.99 7.06
CA GLU A 84 18.72 -16.41 8.25
C GLU A 84 18.59 -15.27 9.27
N THR A 85 19.68 -14.52 9.51
CA THR A 85 19.65 -13.31 10.35
C THR A 85 18.68 -12.27 9.81
N ASN A 86 18.68 -12.00 8.49
CA ASN A 86 17.75 -11.03 7.90
C ASN A 86 16.28 -11.50 8.02
N GLU A 87 16.03 -12.81 7.88
CA GLU A 87 14.69 -13.38 8.04
C GLU A 87 14.21 -13.28 9.49
N LEU A 88 15.05 -13.64 10.47
CA LEU A 88 14.75 -13.51 11.90
C LEU A 88 14.61 -12.06 12.34
N GLU A 89 15.45 -11.15 11.85
CA GLU A 89 15.36 -9.72 12.16
C GLU A 89 14.03 -9.13 11.68
N GLY A 90 13.59 -9.49 10.47
CA GLY A 90 12.29 -9.12 9.95
C GLY A 90 11.12 -9.72 10.76
N LEU A 91 11.25 -10.95 11.26
CA LEU A 91 10.27 -11.55 12.16
C LEU A 91 10.24 -10.84 13.52
N ARG A 92 11.40 -10.57 14.11
CA ARG A 92 11.55 -9.86 15.39
C ARG A 92 10.85 -8.51 15.34
N ASP A 93 11.12 -7.71 14.31
CA ASP A 93 10.51 -6.39 14.15
C ASP A 93 8.98 -6.48 13.99
N ARG A 94 8.47 -7.46 13.24
CA ARG A 94 7.01 -7.70 13.13
C ARG A 94 6.36 -8.11 14.46
N VAL A 95 7.02 -8.98 15.23
CA VAL A 95 6.53 -9.40 16.55
C VAL A 95 6.53 -8.22 17.53
N ILE A 96 7.60 -7.42 17.56
CA ILE A 96 7.68 -6.21 18.39
C ILE A 96 6.56 -5.23 18.01
N ASP A 97 6.36 -4.98 16.72
CA ASP A 97 5.31 -4.09 16.23
C ASP A 97 3.91 -4.58 16.63
N ALA A 98 3.65 -5.88 16.54
CA ALA A 98 2.40 -6.49 16.96
C ALA A 98 2.18 -6.41 18.48
N ILE A 99 3.22 -6.64 19.29
CA ILE A 99 3.16 -6.51 20.75
C ILE A 99 2.78 -5.07 21.13
N GLU A 100 3.51 -4.07 20.61
CA GLU A 100 3.27 -2.66 20.90
C GLU A 100 1.87 -2.21 20.44
N TYR A 101 1.42 -2.68 19.27
CA TYR A 101 0.07 -2.46 18.77
C TYR A 101 -1.01 -3.07 19.69
N ASN A 102 -0.84 -4.33 20.11
CA ASN A 102 -1.80 -5.02 20.97
C ASN A 102 -1.89 -4.35 22.35
N TYR A 103 -0.76 -3.93 22.93
CA TYR A 103 -0.76 -3.18 24.18
C TYR A 103 -1.48 -1.83 24.07
N MET A 104 -1.18 -1.06 23.04
CA MET A 104 -1.83 0.24 22.78
C MET A 104 -3.34 0.05 22.67
N THR A 105 -3.78 -0.92 21.88
CA THR A 105 -5.19 -1.20 21.59
C THR A 105 -5.92 -1.71 22.83
N ALA A 106 -5.32 -2.61 23.60
CA ALA A 106 -5.88 -3.08 24.87
C ALA A 106 -6.01 -1.95 25.90
N ARG A 107 -5.08 -0.98 25.92
CA ARG A 107 -5.16 0.18 26.81
C ARG A 107 -6.22 1.18 26.35
N LEU A 108 -6.35 1.42 25.05
CA LEU A 108 -7.44 2.20 24.46
C LEU A 108 -8.80 1.59 24.75
N ALA A 109 -8.94 0.27 24.60
CA ALA A 109 -10.19 -0.44 24.90
C ALA A 109 -10.58 -0.28 26.37
N ARG A 110 -9.62 -0.33 27.30
CA ARG A 110 -9.87 -0.05 28.72
C ARG A 110 -10.30 1.40 28.98
N LEU A 111 -9.76 2.36 28.23
CA LEU A 111 -10.09 3.78 28.37
C LEU A 111 -11.47 4.13 27.76
N LEU A 112 -11.81 3.53 26.63
CA LEU A 112 -13.03 3.82 25.85
C LEU A 112 -14.22 2.90 26.18
N GLY A 113 -14.02 1.90 27.05
CA GLY A 113 -15.10 1.00 27.49
C GLY A 113 -15.34 -0.21 26.59
N GLY A 114 -14.36 -0.60 25.77
CA GLY A 114 -14.36 -1.85 25.02
C GLY A 114 -13.72 -1.76 23.63
N MET A 115 -13.50 -2.92 23.00
CA MET A 115 -12.92 -3.02 21.66
C MET A 115 -13.85 -2.41 20.59
N TRP A 116 -15.16 -2.50 20.78
CA TRP A 116 -16.15 -1.89 19.88
C TRP A 116 -15.96 -0.37 19.77
N ALA A 117 -15.65 0.30 20.89
CA ALA A 117 -15.47 1.75 20.93
C ALA A 117 -14.17 2.17 20.24
N VAL A 118 -13.11 1.35 20.32
CA VAL A 118 -11.87 1.55 19.57
C VAL A 118 -12.14 1.45 18.07
N ASN A 119 -12.89 0.44 17.64
CA ASN A 119 -13.25 0.25 16.23
C ASN A 119 -14.15 1.41 15.73
N ALA A 120 -15.13 1.83 16.53
CA ALA A 120 -15.99 2.95 16.20
C ALA A 120 -15.21 4.27 16.07
N LEU A 121 -14.26 4.53 16.98
CA LEU A 121 -13.35 5.66 16.89
C LEU A 121 -12.53 5.59 15.60
N GLN A 122 -12.03 4.43 15.22
CA GLN A 122 -11.25 4.26 13.99
C GLN A 122 -12.07 4.51 12.72
N ILE A 123 -13.31 4.02 12.67
CA ILE A 123 -14.25 4.30 11.57
C ILE A 123 -14.56 5.79 11.51
N PHE A 124 -14.82 6.41 12.66
CA PHE A 124 -15.08 7.84 12.75
C PHE A 124 -13.92 8.68 12.20
N ILE A 125 -12.69 8.36 12.62
CA ILE A 125 -11.47 9.01 12.13
C ILE A 125 -11.31 8.80 10.63
N MET A 126 -11.59 7.60 10.11
CA MET A 126 -11.54 7.32 8.68
C MET A 126 -12.52 8.19 7.89
N VAL A 127 -13.78 8.26 8.31
CA VAL A 127 -14.79 9.13 7.69
C VAL A 127 -14.34 10.58 7.70
N LEU A 128 -13.74 11.03 8.80
CA LEU A 128 -13.26 12.39 8.96
C LEU A 128 -12.06 12.70 8.04
N ILE A 129 -11.18 11.72 7.78
CA ILE A 129 -10.09 11.85 6.80
C ILE A 129 -10.67 12.01 5.39
N PHE A 130 -11.64 11.18 4.99
CA PHE A 130 -12.29 11.29 3.68
C PHE A 130 -13.04 12.62 3.53
N LEU A 131 -13.74 13.07 4.58
CA LEU A 131 -14.43 14.36 4.60
C LEU A 131 -13.44 15.52 4.38
N VAL A 132 -12.33 15.52 5.12
CA VAL A 132 -11.29 16.54 4.99
C VAL A 132 -10.66 16.53 3.60
N LEU A 133 -10.34 15.36 3.06
CA LEU A 133 -9.81 15.25 1.70
C LEU A 133 -10.83 15.71 0.65
N GLY A 134 -12.11 15.38 0.83
CA GLY A 134 -13.20 15.83 -0.03
C GLY A 134 -13.36 17.35 0.01
N LEU A 135 -13.31 17.96 1.20
CA LEU A 135 -13.37 19.41 1.37
C LEU A 135 -12.15 20.12 0.75
N LEU A 136 -10.96 19.55 0.91
CA LEU A 136 -9.74 20.07 0.28
C LEU A 136 -9.81 19.96 -1.24
N ALA A 137 -10.26 18.82 -1.76
CA ALA A 137 -10.47 18.62 -3.20
C ALA A 137 -11.49 19.62 -3.73
N TYR A 138 -12.61 19.81 -3.03
CA TYR A 138 -13.62 20.79 -3.38
C TYR A 138 -13.07 22.22 -3.39
N ASP A 139 -12.35 22.65 -2.34
CA ASP A 139 -11.74 23.99 -2.29
C ASP A 139 -10.76 24.21 -3.45
N THR A 140 -10.05 23.17 -3.91
CA THR A 140 -9.09 23.26 -5.02
C THR A 140 -9.68 23.14 -6.42
N LEU A 141 -10.74 22.36 -6.61
CA LEU A 141 -11.27 22.02 -7.93
C LEU A 141 -12.57 22.75 -8.26
N ALA A 142 -13.37 23.08 -7.25
CA ALA A 142 -14.59 23.85 -7.49
C ALA A 142 -14.19 25.29 -7.81
N PRO A 143 -14.83 25.94 -8.78
CA PRO A 143 -14.63 27.37 -9.00
C PRO A 143 -15.20 28.17 -7.83
N THR A 144 -14.58 29.30 -7.53
CA THR A 144 -14.99 30.22 -6.45
C THR A 144 -16.28 30.95 -6.82
N LYS A 145 -16.36 31.37 -8.07
CA LYS A 145 -17.52 31.99 -8.71
C LYS A 145 -17.75 31.32 -10.05
N TRP A 146 -18.99 31.07 -10.38
CA TRP A 146 -19.36 30.59 -11.71
C TRP A 146 -20.66 31.24 -12.13
N GLY A 147 -20.91 31.29 -13.43
CA GLY A 147 -22.11 31.87 -13.97
C GLY A 147 -22.38 31.33 -15.35
N TYR A 148 -23.51 31.71 -15.91
CA TYR A 148 -23.82 31.39 -17.29
C TYR A 148 -24.44 32.58 -18.01
N PHE A 149 -24.04 32.71 -19.28
CA PHE A 149 -24.62 33.65 -20.22
C PHE A 149 -25.66 32.96 -21.08
N ILE A 150 -26.80 33.61 -21.28
CA ILE A 150 -27.84 33.16 -22.21
C ILE A 150 -27.75 33.97 -23.50
N VAL A 151 -27.60 33.27 -24.62
CA VAL A 151 -27.58 33.86 -25.97
C VAL A 151 -28.47 33.03 -26.88
N GLY A 152 -29.65 33.55 -27.21
CA GLY A 152 -30.67 32.79 -27.94
C GLY A 152 -31.11 31.54 -27.15
N ASP A 153 -30.98 30.37 -27.76
CA ASP A 153 -31.32 29.07 -27.13
C ASP A 153 -30.14 28.39 -26.44
N HIS A 154 -28.97 29.04 -26.39
CA HIS A 154 -27.73 28.47 -25.85
C HIS A 154 -27.32 29.09 -24.51
N GLN A 155 -26.79 28.24 -23.62
CA GLN A 155 -26.22 28.63 -22.33
C GLN A 155 -24.71 28.38 -22.33
N TYR A 156 -23.95 29.42 -22.02
CA TYR A 156 -22.48 29.38 -21.97
C TYR A 156 -22.02 29.49 -20.52
N LEU A 157 -21.42 28.43 -19.98
CA LEU A 157 -20.87 28.44 -18.62
C LEU A 157 -19.51 29.11 -18.59
N VAL A 158 -19.30 29.90 -17.54
CA VAL A 158 -18.02 30.55 -17.26
C VAL A 158 -17.70 30.42 -15.76
N SER A 159 -16.42 30.30 -15.43
CA SER A 159 -15.96 30.06 -14.06
C SER A 159 -14.70 30.85 -13.75
N ASP A 160 -14.51 31.25 -12.49
CA ASP A 160 -13.32 31.94 -11.98
C ASP A 160 -12.92 33.20 -12.78
N TYR A 161 -13.91 34.02 -13.13
CA TYR A 161 -13.73 35.29 -13.82
C TYR A 161 -13.52 36.47 -12.85
N SER A 162 -12.79 37.50 -13.30
CA SER A 162 -12.50 38.70 -12.50
C SER A 162 -13.60 39.76 -12.54
N SER A 163 -14.33 39.83 -13.65
CA SER A 163 -15.45 40.76 -13.89
C SER A 163 -16.40 40.15 -14.91
N GLU A 164 -17.66 40.58 -14.90
CA GLU A 164 -18.66 40.14 -15.89
C GLU A 164 -18.21 40.39 -17.33
N SER A 165 -17.58 41.55 -17.60
CA SER A 165 -17.01 41.87 -18.92
C SER A 165 -15.89 40.93 -19.33
N ALA A 166 -15.02 40.53 -18.40
CA ALA A 166 -13.95 39.57 -18.69
C ALA A 166 -14.52 38.18 -18.95
N ALA A 167 -15.54 37.77 -18.18
CA ALA A 167 -16.22 36.51 -18.35
C ALA A 167 -16.92 36.42 -19.73
N TRP A 168 -17.51 37.53 -20.19
CA TRP A 168 -18.11 37.59 -21.51
C TRP A 168 -17.07 37.54 -22.64
N GLN A 169 -15.93 38.22 -22.46
CA GLN A 169 -14.82 38.16 -23.42
C GLN A 169 -14.27 36.74 -23.59
N ASP A 170 -14.11 36.00 -22.49
CA ASP A 170 -13.67 34.61 -22.53
C ASP A 170 -14.65 33.74 -23.34
N VAL A 171 -15.96 33.92 -23.17
CA VAL A 171 -16.99 33.20 -23.93
C VAL A 171 -16.96 33.57 -25.41
N VAL A 172 -16.84 34.86 -25.73
CA VAL A 172 -16.74 35.35 -27.11
C VAL A 172 -15.52 34.78 -27.82
N GLU A 173 -14.36 34.76 -27.15
CA GLU A 173 -13.12 34.20 -27.69
C GLU A 173 -13.19 32.67 -27.83
N GLN A 174 -13.70 31.98 -26.82
CA GLN A 174 -13.78 30.52 -26.80
C GLN A 174 -14.76 29.96 -27.84
N PHE A 175 -15.88 30.66 -28.09
CA PHE A 175 -16.94 30.21 -28.99
C PHE A 175 -17.01 31.00 -30.31
N ALA A 176 -16.06 31.91 -30.56
CA ALA A 176 -15.98 32.76 -31.76
C ALA A 176 -17.30 33.48 -32.10
N ILE A 177 -17.95 34.06 -31.08
CA ILE A 177 -19.24 34.75 -31.21
C ILE A 177 -18.98 36.22 -31.58
N GLU A 178 -19.24 36.62 -32.82
CA GLU A 178 -19.06 38.01 -33.26
C GLU A 178 -20.39 38.77 -33.34
N GLY A 179 -20.43 39.98 -32.75
CA GLY A 179 -21.52 40.94 -32.96
C GLY A 179 -22.85 40.63 -32.26
N VAL A 180 -22.84 39.75 -31.25
CA VAL A 180 -24.02 39.40 -30.45
C VAL A 180 -23.77 39.80 -28.99
N ASP A 181 -24.71 40.49 -28.37
CA ASP A 181 -24.70 40.76 -26.93
C ASP A 181 -25.46 39.67 -26.17
N TYR A 182 -25.02 39.37 -24.94
CA TYR A 182 -25.71 38.45 -24.05
C TYR A 182 -27.02 39.04 -23.53
N GLN A 183 -28.02 38.19 -23.29
CA GLN A 183 -29.35 38.63 -22.82
C GLN A 183 -29.40 38.76 -21.31
N GLU A 184 -28.86 37.78 -20.60
CA GLU A 184 -28.89 37.70 -19.14
C GLU A 184 -27.63 36.99 -18.66
N PHE A 185 -27.02 37.53 -17.60
CA PHE A 185 -25.96 36.88 -16.86
C PHE A 185 -26.48 36.48 -15.49
N LYS A 186 -26.36 35.18 -15.17
CA LYS A 186 -26.71 34.65 -13.85
C LYS A 186 -25.43 34.18 -13.15
N GLU A 187 -25.01 34.96 -12.17
CA GLU A 187 -23.93 34.59 -11.26
C GLU A 187 -24.45 33.67 -10.15
N GLN A 188 -23.75 32.56 -9.95
CA GLN A 188 -23.98 31.63 -8.86
C GLN A 188 -22.73 31.58 -7.98
N GLU A 189 -22.88 31.99 -6.72
CA GLU A 189 -21.83 31.87 -5.73
C GLU A 189 -21.93 30.54 -4.96
N ARG A 190 -20.80 30.11 -4.37
CA ARG A 190 -20.80 28.95 -3.48
C ARG A 190 -21.75 29.19 -2.30
N PRO A 191 -22.42 28.15 -1.78
CA PRO A 191 -23.20 28.28 -0.55
C PRO A 191 -22.32 28.86 0.58
N ALA A 192 -22.86 29.77 1.40
CA ALA A 192 -22.09 30.47 2.44
C ALA A 192 -21.35 29.54 3.44
N TRP A 193 -21.87 28.32 3.65
CA TRP A 193 -21.25 27.31 4.50
C TRP A 193 -20.06 26.56 3.85
N LEU A 194 -19.84 26.74 2.54
CA LEU A 194 -18.75 26.18 1.72
C LEU A 194 -17.77 27.25 1.21
N GLU A 195 -17.78 28.43 1.82
CA GLU A 195 -16.72 29.41 1.62
C GLU A 195 -15.40 28.89 2.18
N SER A 196 -14.27 29.30 1.60
CA SER A 196 -12.93 28.85 2.03
C SER A 196 -12.65 29.14 3.51
N GLN A 197 -13.29 30.15 4.10
CA GLN A 197 -13.22 30.42 5.55
C GLN A 197 -13.96 29.36 6.38
N SER A 198 -15.15 28.94 5.96
CA SER A 198 -15.95 27.89 6.62
C SER A 198 -15.24 26.54 6.49
N ILE A 199 -14.72 26.22 5.30
CA ILE A 199 -13.93 25.00 5.06
C ILE A 199 -12.71 24.95 5.98
N PHE A 200 -12.01 26.07 6.18
CA PHE A 200 -10.87 26.15 7.10
C PHE A 200 -11.28 25.85 8.55
N TRP A 201 -12.38 26.42 9.05
CA TRP A 201 -12.82 26.15 10.42
C TRP A 201 -13.26 24.69 10.62
N ILE A 202 -13.92 24.10 9.62
CA ILE A 202 -14.25 22.66 9.61
C ILE A 202 -12.95 21.85 9.68
N ASP A 203 -11.96 22.19 8.86
CA ASP A 203 -10.65 21.53 8.86
C ASP A 203 -9.92 21.64 10.21
N VAL A 204 -9.96 22.80 10.86
CA VAL A 204 -9.37 23.02 12.21
C VAL A 204 -10.03 22.12 13.26
N VAL A 205 -11.36 22.03 13.23
CA VAL A 205 -12.11 21.15 14.14
C VAL A 205 -11.72 19.69 13.89
N CYS A 206 -11.68 19.28 12.62
CA CYS A 206 -11.26 17.94 12.21
C CYS A 206 -9.82 17.61 12.65
N CYS A 207 -8.89 18.53 12.42
CA CYS A 207 -7.50 18.42 12.87
C CYS A 207 -7.37 18.33 14.39
N THR A 208 -8.23 19.01 15.14
CA THR A 208 -8.28 18.91 16.60
C THR A 208 -8.64 17.49 17.04
N PHE A 209 -9.63 16.85 16.39
CA PHE A 209 -9.96 15.45 16.65
C PHE A 209 -8.80 14.49 16.32
N PHE A 210 -8.12 14.67 15.19
CA PHE A 210 -6.92 13.89 14.87
C PHE A 210 -5.80 14.10 15.87
N MET A 211 -5.61 15.33 16.34
CA MET A 211 -4.57 15.62 17.32
C MET A 211 -4.88 14.99 18.67
N LEU A 212 -6.14 15.03 19.10
CA LEU A 212 -6.58 14.32 20.31
C LEU A 212 -6.38 12.81 20.17
N GLU A 213 -6.76 12.22 19.04
CA GLU A 213 -6.58 10.79 18.78
C GLU A 213 -5.10 10.38 18.80
N PHE A 214 -4.23 11.12 18.12
CA PHE A 214 -2.78 10.92 18.16
C PHE A 214 -2.23 11.00 19.58
N VAL A 215 -2.64 12.01 20.35
CA VAL A 215 -2.17 12.21 21.73
C VAL A 215 -2.64 11.09 22.64
N VAL A 216 -3.91 10.68 22.55
CA VAL A 216 -4.46 9.56 23.32
C VAL A 216 -3.74 8.26 22.98
N ARG A 217 -3.50 7.97 21.69
CA ARG A 217 -2.75 6.79 21.24
C ARG A 217 -1.29 6.82 21.71
N LEU A 218 -0.64 7.98 21.64
CA LEU A 218 0.72 8.18 22.13
C LEU A 218 0.84 7.94 23.65
N PHE A 219 -0.15 8.35 24.44
CA PHE A 219 -0.19 8.07 25.88
C PHE A 219 -0.51 6.60 26.19
N CYS A 220 -1.29 5.94 25.34
CA CYS A 220 -1.64 4.53 25.50
C CYS A 220 -0.51 3.57 25.09
N SER A 221 0.34 3.97 24.14
CA SER A 221 1.49 3.18 23.69
C SER A 221 2.54 3.00 24.80
N ARG A 222 3.14 1.80 24.87
CA ARG A 222 4.19 1.48 25.86
C ARG A 222 5.48 2.22 25.50
N SER A 223 5.88 2.16 24.23
CA SER A 223 7.05 2.88 23.71
C SER A 223 6.68 4.12 22.89
N LYS A 224 6.84 5.31 23.48
CA LYS A 224 6.62 6.59 22.78
C LYS A 224 7.49 6.75 21.53
N ARG A 225 8.70 6.19 21.56
CA ARG A 225 9.65 6.23 20.43
C ARG A 225 9.18 5.36 19.28
N TRP A 226 8.65 4.18 19.59
CA TRP A 226 8.04 3.29 18.59
C TRP A 226 6.85 3.97 17.93
N TYR A 227 5.96 4.55 18.74
CA TYR A 227 4.77 5.23 18.21
C TYR A 227 5.14 6.41 17.30
N TRP A 228 6.10 7.26 17.70
CA TRP A 228 6.56 8.35 16.84
C TRP A 228 7.21 7.87 15.54
N ARG A 229 8.01 6.81 15.58
CA ARG A 229 8.65 6.26 14.37
C ARG A 229 7.62 5.72 13.38
N ASN A 230 6.56 5.06 13.87
CA ASN A 230 5.58 4.40 13.02
C ASN A 230 4.41 5.33 12.61
N TYR A 231 4.07 6.35 13.42
CA TYR A 231 2.90 7.22 13.24
C TYR A 231 3.25 8.72 13.08
N TRP A 232 4.48 9.09 12.72
CA TRP A 232 4.88 10.50 12.52
C TRP A 232 4.02 11.23 11.49
N ILE A 233 3.52 10.52 10.47
CA ILE A 233 2.68 11.09 9.42
C ILE A 233 1.33 11.52 10.00
N ASP A 234 0.82 10.78 10.98
CA ASP A 234 -0.41 11.13 11.66
C ASP A 234 -0.24 12.39 12.50
N PHE A 235 0.94 12.62 13.09
CA PHE A 235 1.23 13.90 13.74
C PHE A 235 1.23 15.06 12.73
N VAL A 236 2.00 14.95 11.64
CA VAL A 236 2.17 16.06 10.68
C VAL A 236 0.87 16.45 10.00
N THR A 237 0.02 15.48 9.70
CA THR A 237 -1.27 15.70 9.02
C THR A 237 -2.38 16.16 9.96
N SER A 238 -2.16 16.12 11.28
CA SER A 238 -3.09 16.66 12.29
C SER A 238 -2.93 18.16 12.52
N ILE A 239 -1.90 18.80 11.96
CA ILE A 239 -1.69 20.24 12.09
C ILE A 239 -2.52 20.97 11.01
N PRO A 240 -3.49 21.83 11.39
CA PRO A 240 -4.26 22.59 10.42
C PRO A 240 -3.36 23.65 9.77
N ILE A 241 -3.31 23.65 8.44
CA ILE A 241 -2.48 24.60 7.68
C ILE A 241 -3.41 25.64 7.06
N PRO A 242 -3.35 26.90 7.50
CA PRO A 242 -4.17 27.96 6.94
C PRO A 242 -3.86 28.18 5.45
N GLY A 243 -4.91 28.46 4.68
CA GLY A 243 -4.82 28.74 3.24
C GLY A 243 -4.05 30.04 2.92
N GLU A 244 -3.62 30.17 1.67
CA GLU A 244 -2.80 31.28 1.16
C GLU A 244 -3.43 32.66 1.47
N ALA A 245 -4.77 32.76 1.48
CA ALA A 245 -5.52 33.99 1.74
C ALA A 245 -5.50 34.49 3.21
N GLN A 246 -5.23 33.62 4.19
CA GLN A 246 -5.19 34.00 5.61
C GLN A 246 -3.76 34.21 6.12
N LEU A 247 -2.75 33.56 5.51
CA LEU A 247 -1.34 33.84 5.79
C LEU A 247 -0.96 35.30 5.49
N SER A 248 -1.61 35.91 4.50
CA SER A 248 -1.40 37.33 4.16
C SER A 248 -1.93 38.29 5.23
N ARG A 249 -2.97 37.89 5.99
CA ARG A 249 -3.58 38.69 7.05
C ARG A 249 -2.82 38.65 8.38
N PHE A 250 -2.11 37.55 8.69
CA PHE A 250 -1.32 37.40 9.92
C PHE A 250 0.01 38.19 9.95
N GLY A 251 0.28 39.02 8.94
CA GLY A 251 1.17 40.17 9.07
C GLY A 251 2.64 39.92 8.70
N ARG A 252 3.14 40.74 7.77
CA ARG A 252 4.56 41.08 7.51
C ARG A 252 5.58 39.96 7.24
N ILE A 253 5.17 38.70 7.23
CA ILE A 253 6.00 37.53 6.88
C ILE A 253 5.81 37.15 5.39
N ALA A 254 5.22 38.03 4.57
CA ALA A 254 5.01 37.87 3.13
C ALA A 254 6.29 37.59 2.28
N ARG A 255 7.49 37.60 2.90
CA ARG A 255 8.73 37.07 2.30
C ARG A 255 8.79 35.52 2.25
N ILE A 256 7.75 34.85 2.72
CA ILE A 256 7.59 33.39 2.82
C ILE A 256 6.72 32.81 1.69
N GLY A 257 6.48 33.55 0.59
CA GLY A 257 5.87 32.98 -0.62
C GLY A 257 6.55 31.69 -1.14
N ARG A 258 7.85 31.49 -0.82
CA ARG A 258 8.55 30.21 -1.05
C ARG A 258 8.05 29.05 -0.18
N PHE A 259 7.67 29.28 1.09
CA PHE A 259 7.07 28.23 1.91
C PHE A 259 5.58 28.05 1.64
N ALA A 260 4.87 29.03 1.07
CA ALA A 260 3.49 28.78 0.59
C ALA A 260 3.47 27.62 -0.42
N ARG A 261 4.52 27.48 -1.24
CA ARG A 261 4.73 26.29 -2.08
C ARG A 261 4.96 25.00 -1.26
N LEU A 262 5.73 25.05 -0.17
CA LEU A 262 5.86 23.92 0.78
C LEU A 262 4.54 23.59 1.49
N LEU A 263 3.68 24.58 1.75
CA LEU A 263 2.36 24.37 2.34
C LEU A 263 1.38 23.70 1.36
N ARG A 264 1.67 23.65 0.05
CA ARG A 264 0.96 22.75 -0.87
C ARG A 264 1.40 21.30 -0.69
N PHE A 265 2.68 21.06 -0.43
CA PHE A 265 3.20 19.70 -0.20
C PHE A 265 2.63 19.06 1.07
N SER A 266 2.28 19.83 2.09
CA SER A 266 1.59 19.28 3.26
C SER A 266 0.20 18.70 2.96
N ARG A 267 -0.46 19.15 1.88
CA ARG A 267 -1.71 18.54 1.40
C ARG A 267 -1.46 17.14 0.84
N VAL A 268 -0.33 16.96 0.14
CA VAL A 268 0.11 15.64 -0.34
C VAL A 268 0.35 14.69 0.83
N LEU A 269 0.88 15.18 1.96
CA LEU A 269 1.05 14.35 3.17
C LEU A 269 -0.29 13.79 3.69
N ARG A 270 -1.43 14.50 3.53
CA ARG A 270 -2.75 13.99 3.92
C ARG A 270 -3.25 12.89 3.01
N VAL A 271 -3.05 13.03 1.70
CA VAL A 271 -3.33 11.95 0.73
C VAL A 271 -2.41 10.76 1.02
N MET A 272 -1.14 11.02 1.34
CA MET A 272 -0.17 10.01 1.74
C MET A 272 -0.59 9.27 3.01
N ARG A 273 -1.26 9.93 3.97
CA ARG A 273 -1.86 9.25 5.14
C ARG A 273 -2.89 8.21 4.71
N VAL A 274 -3.85 8.55 3.84
CA VAL A 274 -4.84 7.57 3.34
C VAL A 274 -4.16 6.46 2.57
N PHE A 275 -3.22 6.80 1.71
CA PHE A 275 -2.45 5.83 0.97
C PHE A 275 -1.68 4.87 1.88
N LEU A 276 -1.03 5.37 2.94
CA LEU A 276 -0.34 4.52 3.92
C LEU A 276 -1.28 3.74 4.82
N MET A 277 -2.45 4.27 5.15
CA MET A 277 -3.49 3.53 5.85
C MET A 277 -4.01 2.38 5.01
N LEU A 278 -4.27 2.62 3.71
CA LEU A 278 -4.61 1.57 2.75
C LEU A 278 -3.46 0.58 2.59
N TRP A 279 -2.22 1.06 2.46
CA TRP A 279 -1.03 0.21 2.35
C TRP A 279 -0.86 -0.67 3.59
N ARG A 280 -1.03 -0.12 4.80
CA ARG A 280 -1.00 -0.89 6.06
C ARG A 280 -2.14 -1.91 6.18
N GLY A 281 -3.23 -1.76 5.42
CA GLY A 281 -4.27 -2.78 5.29
C GLY A 281 -4.00 -3.79 4.17
N MET A 282 -2.94 -3.58 3.39
CA MET A 282 -2.51 -4.41 2.27
C MET A 282 -1.25 -5.21 2.66
N ASP A 283 -1.28 -5.85 3.84
CA ASP A 283 -0.22 -6.76 4.31
C ASP A 283 0.17 -7.77 3.22
N LYS A 284 -0.84 -8.28 2.49
CA LYS A 284 -0.63 -9.20 1.36
C LYS A 284 0.13 -8.62 0.18
N LEU A 285 0.01 -7.31 -0.06
CA LEU A 285 0.75 -6.65 -1.14
C LEU A 285 2.19 -6.37 -0.70
N GLN A 286 2.41 -6.14 0.60
CA GLN A 286 3.76 -6.16 1.19
C GLN A 286 4.39 -7.55 1.09
N ASP A 287 3.66 -8.61 1.45
CA ASP A 287 4.11 -10.00 1.31
C ASP A 287 4.39 -10.36 -0.15
N ALA A 288 3.55 -9.92 -1.09
CA ALA A 288 3.77 -10.11 -2.53
C ALA A 288 5.05 -9.42 -3.02
N MET A 289 5.32 -8.20 -2.55
CA MET A 289 6.59 -7.51 -2.84
C MET A 289 7.78 -8.16 -2.14
N ASP A 290 7.56 -8.82 -1.01
CA ASP A 290 8.61 -9.46 -0.25
C ASP A 290 9.11 -10.78 -0.86
N VAL A 291 8.29 -11.40 -1.73
CA VAL A 291 8.67 -12.60 -2.48
C VAL A 291 9.97 -12.37 -3.26
N LYS A 292 10.94 -13.28 -3.07
CA LYS A 292 12.28 -13.23 -3.70
C LYS A 292 12.23 -13.11 -5.22
N LEU A 293 11.25 -13.77 -5.85
CA LEU A 293 11.01 -13.69 -7.29
C LEU A 293 10.56 -12.28 -7.70
N MET A 294 9.61 -11.69 -6.96
CA MET A 294 9.14 -10.31 -7.17
C MET A 294 10.29 -9.30 -7.05
N LYS A 295 11.07 -9.34 -5.96
CA LYS A 295 12.23 -8.44 -5.78
C LYS A 295 13.24 -8.54 -6.90
N ARG A 296 13.49 -9.75 -7.42
CA ARG A 296 14.41 -9.97 -8.55
C ARG A 296 13.83 -9.41 -9.84
N SER A 297 12.58 -9.72 -10.15
CA SER A 297 11.91 -9.23 -11.37
C SER A 297 11.80 -7.70 -11.38
N LEU A 298 11.51 -7.08 -10.24
CA LEU A 298 11.45 -5.62 -10.11
C LEU A 298 12.82 -4.96 -10.29
N LYS A 299 13.88 -5.54 -9.70
CA LYS A 299 15.27 -5.08 -9.90
C LYS A 299 15.68 -5.17 -11.36
N TRP A 300 15.42 -6.30 -12.02
CA TRP A 300 15.73 -6.48 -13.43
C TRP A 300 14.90 -5.57 -14.33
N GLY A 301 13.60 -5.43 -14.05
CA GLY A 301 12.72 -4.50 -14.76
C GLY A 301 13.21 -3.06 -14.67
N LEU A 302 13.65 -2.62 -13.48
CA LEU A 302 14.24 -1.29 -13.30
C LEU A 302 15.53 -1.11 -14.10
N ILE A 303 16.44 -2.10 -14.08
CA ILE A 303 17.69 -2.06 -14.86
C ILE A 303 17.39 -1.96 -16.35
N VAL A 304 16.49 -2.79 -16.87
CA VAL A 304 16.10 -2.79 -18.28
C VAL A 304 15.41 -1.48 -18.67
N MET A 305 14.57 -0.92 -17.80
CA MET A 305 13.91 0.37 -18.01
C MET A 305 14.93 1.53 -18.12
N VAL A 306 15.91 1.57 -17.21
CA VAL A 306 16.97 2.60 -17.21
C VAL A 306 17.85 2.47 -18.46
N ILE A 307 18.30 1.25 -18.77
CA ILE A 307 19.12 0.99 -19.97
C ILE A 307 18.33 1.32 -21.23
N GLY A 308 17.06 0.92 -21.29
CA GLY A 308 16.18 1.20 -22.42
C GLY A 308 15.96 2.69 -22.65
N GLY A 309 15.72 3.46 -21.58
CA GLY A 309 15.56 4.91 -21.67
C GLY A 309 16.83 5.63 -22.16
N ILE A 310 17.99 5.21 -21.66
CA ILE A 310 19.29 5.74 -22.13
C ILE A 310 19.57 5.33 -23.58
N ALA A 311 19.33 4.06 -23.94
CA ALA A 311 19.57 3.56 -25.28
C ALA A 311 18.68 4.24 -26.32
N VAL A 312 17.39 4.42 -26.00
CA VAL A 312 16.44 5.15 -26.85
C VAL A 312 16.85 6.62 -27.00
N TYR A 313 17.29 7.26 -25.92
CA TYR A 313 17.85 8.61 -26.00
C TYR A 313 19.02 8.68 -26.99
N TYR A 314 20.00 7.77 -26.90
CA TYR A 314 21.15 7.79 -27.81
C TYR A 314 20.77 7.51 -29.27
N THR A 315 19.81 6.61 -29.52
CA THR A 315 19.40 6.27 -30.89
C THR A 315 18.56 7.37 -31.52
N GLU A 316 17.66 7.99 -30.76
CA GLU A 316 16.73 8.99 -31.29
C GLU A 316 17.32 10.40 -31.31
N SER A 317 18.25 10.73 -30.41
CA SER A 317 18.92 12.05 -30.37
C SER A 317 19.76 12.35 -31.61
N ALA A 318 20.28 11.33 -32.29
CA ALA A 318 21.15 11.49 -33.46
C ALA A 318 20.41 11.46 -34.82
N LEU A 319 19.15 11.00 -34.86
CA LEU A 319 18.50 10.56 -36.12
C LEU A 319 17.15 11.23 -36.42
N VAL A 320 16.57 12.00 -35.50
CA VAL A 320 15.20 12.54 -35.60
C VAL A 320 15.19 14.08 -35.68
N GLY A 321 14.17 14.69 -36.31
CA GLY A 321 13.91 16.14 -36.34
C GLY A 321 13.44 16.71 -34.99
N ASP A 322 13.47 18.03 -34.78
CA ASP A 322 13.40 18.72 -33.47
C ASP A 322 12.10 18.54 -32.65
N GLU A 323 11.09 17.86 -33.20
CA GLU A 323 9.75 17.75 -32.62
C GLU A 323 9.54 16.52 -31.69
N ASN A 324 10.56 15.67 -31.46
CA ASN A 324 10.40 14.46 -30.64
C ASN A 324 10.93 14.62 -29.20
N ASP A 325 10.04 14.59 -28.20
CA ASP A 325 10.36 14.69 -26.76
C ASP A 325 11.30 13.59 -26.24
N VAL A 326 11.31 12.41 -26.89
CA VAL A 326 12.14 11.25 -26.54
C VAL A 326 13.64 11.50 -26.77
N LYS A 327 13.99 12.57 -27.49
CA LYS A 327 15.37 13.01 -27.72
C LYS A 327 16.08 13.53 -26.49
N THR A 328 15.36 13.91 -25.44
CA THR A 328 15.98 14.35 -24.19
C THR A 328 16.19 13.16 -23.27
N LEU A 329 17.22 13.19 -22.42
CA LEU A 329 17.44 12.12 -21.43
C LEU A 329 16.21 11.94 -20.52
N GLY A 330 15.56 13.05 -20.15
CA GLY A 330 14.32 13.03 -19.37
C GLY A 330 13.16 12.38 -20.12
N GLY A 331 12.97 12.75 -21.39
CA GLY A 331 11.93 12.18 -22.25
C GLY A 331 12.14 10.69 -22.53
N GLY A 332 13.37 10.26 -22.83
CA GLY A 332 13.70 8.85 -23.02
C GLY A 332 13.46 7.99 -21.76
N MET A 333 13.79 8.53 -20.58
CA MET A 333 13.52 7.86 -19.29
C MET A 333 12.03 7.80 -18.94
N TRP A 334 11.29 8.88 -19.21
CA TRP A 334 9.83 8.90 -19.03
C TRP A 334 9.12 7.93 -19.99
N TRP A 335 9.56 7.91 -21.24
CA TRP A 335 9.04 7.01 -22.25
C TRP A 335 9.33 5.54 -21.92
N SER A 336 10.54 5.20 -21.44
CA SER A 336 10.83 3.81 -21.04
C SER A 336 10.02 3.39 -19.80
N PHE A 337 9.82 4.29 -18.84
CA PHE A 337 8.98 4.05 -17.67
C PHE A 337 7.53 3.73 -18.07
N THR A 338 6.91 4.58 -18.89
CA THR A 338 5.53 4.37 -19.35
C THR A 338 5.39 3.11 -20.20
N THR A 339 6.40 2.81 -21.05
CA THR A 339 6.42 1.59 -21.87
C THR A 339 6.46 0.31 -21.03
N VAL A 340 7.25 0.28 -19.95
CA VAL A 340 7.35 -0.89 -19.06
C VAL A 340 6.12 -1.06 -18.18
N VAL A 341 5.52 0.03 -17.69
CA VAL A 341 4.40 -0.05 -16.74
C VAL A 341 3.06 -0.32 -17.43
N THR A 342 2.81 0.29 -18.59
CA THR A 342 1.49 0.24 -19.26
C THR A 342 1.53 -0.12 -20.74
N GLY A 343 2.72 -0.32 -21.32
CA GLY A 343 2.89 -0.54 -22.77
C GLY A 343 3.07 0.75 -23.59
N GLY A 344 3.05 1.93 -22.92
CA GLY A 344 3.30 3.24 -23.53
C GLY A 344 2.02 3.99 -23.91
N PHE A 345 2.08 5.32 -23.87
CA PHE A 345 1.00 6.21 -24.32
C PHE A 345 1.31 6.71 -25.74
N GLY A 346 0.27 6.91 -26.56
CA GLY A 346 0.40 7.37 -27.95
C GLY A 346 0.61 8.88 -28.11
N ASP A 347 0.61 9.63 -27.01
CA ASP A 347 0.79 11.08 -26.98
C ASP A 347 2.27 11.50 -27.05
N ILE A 348 3.18 10.65 -26.55
CA ILE A 348 4.63 10.87 -26.62
C ILE A 348 5.16 10.30 -27.94
N HIS A 349 5.86 11.13 -28.72
CA HIS A 349 6.43 10.74 -30.01
C HIS A 349 7.33 9.49 -29.90
N ASN A 350 6.83 8.34 -30.36
CA ASN A 350 7.53 7.06 -30.24
C ASN A 350 8.88 7.02 -30.97
N PRO A 351 9.82 6.15 -30.55
CA PRO A 351 11.08 5.92 -31.25
C PRO A 351 10.83 5.55 -32.71
N ILE A 352 11.39 6.33 -33.63
CA ILE A 352 11.19 6.11 -35.08
C ILE A 352 12.32 5.28 -35.69
N THR A 353 13.49 5.23 -35.06
CA THR A 353 14.62 4.46 -35.56
C THR A 353 14.34 2.96 -35.46
N ILE A 354 14.94 2.17 -36.37
CA ILE A 354 14.81 0.71 -36.35
C ILE A 354 15.30 0.14 -35.01
N VAL A 355 16.42 0.65 -34.51
CA VAL A 355 16.97 0.24 -33.21
C VAL A 355 16.04 0.64 -32.07
N GLY A 356 15.51 1.86 -32.08
CA GLY A 356 14.53 2.35 -31.11
C GLY A 356 13.28 1.47 -31.05
N ARG A 357 12.73 1.07 -32.21
CA ARG A 357 11.58 0.17 -32.29
C ARG A 357 11.86 -1.23 -31.75
N ILE A 358 13.04 -1.79 -32.00
CA ILE A 358 13.44 -3.07 -31.41
C ILE A 358 13.52 -2.96 -29.88
N LEU A 359 14.09 -1.86 -29.36
CA LEU A 359 14.14 -1.59 -27.92
C LEU A 359 12.74 -1.45 -27.33
N THR A 360 11.80 -0.82 -28.05
CA THR A 360 10.38 -0.75 -27.66
C THR A 360 9.78 -2.13 -27.45
N VAL A 361 9.99 -3.06 -28.38
CA VAL A 361 9.46 -4.43 -28.26
C VAL A 361 10.02 -5.12 -27.01
N VAL A 362 11.32 -4.98 -26.74
CA VAL A 362 11.96 -5.56 -25.55
C VAL A 362 11.40 -4.96 -24.26
N LEU A 363 11.17 -3.65 -24.21
CA LEU A 363 10.59 -2.96 -23.05
C LEU A 363 9.15 -3.38 -22.79
N ILE A 364 8.33 -3.51 -23.83
CA ILE A 364 6.94 -3.97 -23.71
C ILE A 364 6.90 -5.41 -23.19
N ILE A 365 7.72 -6.31 -23.74
CA ILE A 365 7.81 -7.70 -23.26
C ILE A 365 8.23 -7.74 -21.78
N THR A 366 9.21 -6.92 -21.41
CA THR A 366 9.67 -6.81 -20.01
C THR A 366 8.53 -6.36 -19.08
N GLY A 367 7.76 -5.35 -19.51
CA GLY A 367 6.58 -4.88 -18.79
C GLY A 367 5.52 -5.96 -18.60
N MET A 368 5.18 -6.68 -19.67
CA MET A 368 4.22 -7.79 -19.62
C MET A 368 4.66 -8.91 -18.67
N ILE A 369 5.95 -9.27 -18.69
CA ILE A 369 6.52 -10.25 -17.76
C ILE A 369 6.39 -9.74 -16.32
N LEU A 370 6.68 -8.47 -16.06
CA LEU A 370 6.61 -7.88 -14.73
C LEU A 370 5.17 -7.91 -14.17
N VAL A 371 4.19 -7.50 -14.98
CA VAL A 371 2.76 -7.55 -14.62
C VAL A 371 2.29 -8.99 -14.43
N GLY A 372 2.74 -9.92 -15.28
CA GLY A 372 2.44 -11.34 -15.16
C GLY A 372 2.98 -11.96 -13.87
N VAL A 373 4.24 -11.67 -13.52
CA VAL A 373 4.85 -12.12 -12.26
C VAL A 373 4.13 -11.50 -11.06
N PHE A 374 3.74 -10.22 -11.14
CA PHE A 374 2.97 -9.56 -10.09
C PHE A 374 1.62 -10.20 -9.86
N THR A 375 0.86 -10.40 -10.93
CA THR A 375 -0.44 -11.06 -10.88
C THR A 375 -0.31 -12.48 -10.36
N ALA A 376 0.64 -13.27 -10.87
CA ALA A 376 0.87 -14.65 -10.44
C ALA A 376 1.29 -14.74 -8.96
N THR A 377 2.15 -13.83 -8.49
CA THR A 377 2.57 -13.78 -7.08
C THR A 377 1.37 -13.46 -6.19
N LEU A 378 0.59 -12.44 -6.56
CA LEU A 378 -0.62 -12.07 -5.83
C LEU A 378 -1.65 -13.22 -5.81
N THR A 379 -1.92 -13.83 -6.97
CA THR A 379 -2.82 -14.99 -7.08
C THR A 379 -2.32 -16.15 -6.23
N SER A 380 -1.01 -16.43 -6.19
CA SER A 380 -0.47 -17.52 -5.36
C SER A 380 -0.71 -17.29 -3.86
N LEU A 381 -0.71 -16.03 -3.41
CA LEU A 381 -1.03 -15.66 -2.03
C LEU A 381 -2.53 -15.76 -1.74
N TYR A 382 -3.40 -15.48 -2.72
CA TYR A 382 -4.85 -15.57 -2.55
C TYR A 382 -5.39 -17.01 -2.71
N VAL A 383 -4.93 -17.73 -3.72
CA VAL A 383 -5.36 -19.12 -3.99
C VAL A 383 -4.93 -20.04 -2.84
N GLY A 384 -3.81 -19.74 -2.16
CA GLY A 384 -3.46 -20.43 -0.92
C GLY A 384 -4.58 -20.37 0.12
N GLU A 385 -5.33 -19.27 0.20
CA GLU A 385 -6.42 -19.14 1.17
C GLU A 385 -7.73 -19.76 0.71
N GLU A 386 -8.11 -19.56 -0.56
CA GLU A 386 -9.38 -20.06 -1.10
C GLU A 386 -9.38 -21.60 -1.16
N SER A 387 -8.24 -22.19 -1.56
CA SER A 387 -8.06 -23.64 -1.52
C SER A 387 -8.16 -24.21 -0.10
N GLU A 388 -7.68 -23.47 0.91
CA GLU A 388 -7.81 -23.84 2.31
C GLU A 388 -9.23 -23.72 2.86
N GLU A 389 -10.01 -22.70 2.46
CA GLU A 389 -11.43 -22.60 2.83
C GLU A 389 -12.25 -23.72 2.22
N LEU A 390 -12.00 -24.04 0.94
CA LEU A 390 -12.60 -25.16 0.24
C LEU A 390 -12.26 -26.50 0.90
N GLN A 391 -10.99 -26.74 1.25
CA GLN A 391 -10.58 -27.96 1.95
C GLN A 391 -11.24 -28.07 3.32
N ARG A 392 -11.33 -26.98 4.08
CA ARG A 392 -12.00 -26.97 5.40
C ARG A 392 -13.50 -27.24 5.29
N TYR A 393 -14.14 -26.71 4.25
CA TYR A 393 -15.54 -27.01 3.93
C TYR A 393 -15.74 -28.48 3.55
N GLN A 394 -14.81 -29.05 2.78
CA GLN A 394 -14.81 -30.47 2.42
C GLN A 394 -14.60 -31.37 3.65
N GLU A 395 -13.66 -31.03 4.54
CA GLU A 395 -13.43 -31.76 5.79
C GLU A 395 -14.64 -31.72 6.72
N ASP A 396 -15.29 -30.55 6.91
CA ASP A 396 -16.51 -30.44 7.71
C ASP A 396 -17.68 -31.20 7.07
N MET A 397 -17.80 -31.15 5.73
CA MET A 397 -18.80 -31.93 5.00
C MET A 397 -18.60 -33.43 5.20
N ASN A 398 -17.36 -33.93 5.08
CA ASN A 398 -17.04 -35.34 5.27
C ASN A 398 -17.30 -35.77 6.72
N ALA A 399 -16.90 -34.97 7.72
CA ALA A 399 -17.19 -35.25 9.12
C ALA A 399 -18.69 -35.22 9.46
N ARG A 400 -19.50 -34.46 8.72
CA ARG A 400 -20.98 -34.52 8.83
C ARG A 400 -21.52 -35.80 8.18
N LEU A 401 -20.99 -36.21 7.03
CA LEU A 401 -21.39 -37.45 6.35
C LEU A 401 -21.08 -38.68 7.21
N ASP A 402 -19.89 -38.76 7.80
CA ASP A 402 -19.50 -39.85 8.71
C ASP A 402 -20.44 -39.95 9.92
N ARG A 403 -20.84 -38.81 10.50
CA ARG A 403 -21.82 -38.77 11.60
C ARG A 403 -23.19 -39.27 11.17
N ILE A 404 -23.65 -38.91 9.98
CA ILE A 404 -24.92 -39.39 9.42
C ILE A 404 -24.86 -40.89 9.18
N GLU A 405 -23.75 -41.41 8.64
CA GLU A 405 -23.57 -42.84 8.40
C GLU A 405 -23.59 -43.65 9.70
N VAL A 406 -22.96 -43.16 10.77
CA VAL A 406 -23.03 -43.76 12.11
C VAL A 406 -24.48 -43.79 12.61
N ILE A 407 -25.20 -42.68 12.56
CA ILE A 407 -26.60 -42.60 13.01
C ILE A 407 -27.50 -43.55 12.21
N ILE A 408 -27.34 -43.63 10.89
CA ILE A 408 -28.10 -44.56 10.04
C ILE A 408 -27.78 -46.00 10.41
N SER A 409 -26.51 -46.34 10.66
CA SER A 409 -26.09 -47.70 11.04
C SER A 409 -26.68 -48.10 12.40
N GLU A 410 -26.69 -47.19 13.37
CA GLU A 410 -27.25 -47.38 14.70
C GLU A 410 -28.77 -47.58 14.62
N TYR A 411 -29.47 -46.74 13.85
CA TYR A 411 -30.91 -46.85 13.62
C TYR A 411 -31.28 -48.16 12.90
N THR A 412 -30.51 -48.55 11.89
CA THR A 412 -30.74 -49.79 11.13
C THR A 412 -30.47 -51.03 11.99
N SER A 413 -29.47 -50.99 12.87
CA SER A 413 -29.16 -52.09 13.80
C SER A 413 -30.23 -52.25 14.89
N THR A 414 -30.73 -51.13 15.41
CA THR A 414 -31.78 -51.10 16.43
C THR A 414 -33.11 -51.61 15.88
N ASN A 415 -33.48 -51.18 14.66
CA ASN A 415 -34.76 -51.53 14.04
C ASN A 415 -34.77 -52.95 13.41
N ARG A 416 -33.61 -53.60 13.27
CA ARG A 416 -33.50 -55.01 12.83
C ARG A 416 -33.46 -55.99 14.01
N GLY A 417 -33.35 -55.47 15.23
CA GLY A 417 -33.33 -56.23 16.48
C GLY A 417 -34.71 -56.51 17.10
N GLU A 418 -35.78 -55.91 16.59
CA GLU A 418 -37.16 -56.34 16.87
C GLU A 418 -37.60 -57.31 15.78
N PRO A 419 -37.50 -58.65 15.98
CA PRO A 419 -38.38 -59.55 15.27
C PRO A 419 -39.80 -59.24 15.74
N ASP A 420 -40.71 -59.10 14.77
CA ASP A 420 -42.16 -59.05 14.96
C ASP A 420 -42.58 -60.15 15.97
N ALA A 421 -42.63 -59.78 17.24
CA ALA A 421 -43.10 -60.61 18.33
C ALA A 421 -44.57 -60.28 18.59
N GLU A 422 -45.40 -60.33 17.55
CA GLU A 422 -46.85 -60.34 17.65
C GLU A 422 -47.47 -60.83 16.32
N ALA A 423 -47.56 -62.16 16.17
CA ALA A 423 -48.61 -62.87 15.42
C ALA A 423 -48.57 -64.38 15.74
#